data_AF-A0A6A4II69-F1
#
_entry.id   AF-A0A6A4II69-F1
#
_cell.length_a   1.000
_cell.length_b   1.000
_cell.length_c   1.000
_cell.angle_alpha   90.00
_cell.angle_beta   90.00
_cell.angle_gamma   90.00
#
_symmetry.space_group_name_H-M   'P 1'
#
loop_
_entity.id
_entity.type
_entity.pdbx_description
1 polymer ?
#
loop_
_entity_poly.entity_id
_entity_poly.type
_entity_poly.pdbx_seq_one_letter_code
_entity_poly.pdbx_strand_id
1 'polypeptide(L)'
;MRCSWCSLALLLISASPSPAYADEIGVSSRSPSKRDGDHHINPHAVALLELNETEVTMYHAPIPESYYTIDWDDTEHASERHPGLMFLHATFMTLAFFVALPIGIAMRSVNHAWHKMVTIAFYGLLVLGCGTSTAYRKLTPNMYEGQKHGQQGYLWILLAMALTAIDLLNMFRRVFLFFRNGQTFHLKTFWNSVILGKDEVDAALTGAEYAGLVSEELEEMELVSPISPSLHKHVHYDDDTERNETAQWANNVRRHHREYSHSVASETTIFGRHSSDDNFHDSNGAKVPLARRLGSGIFATLEWMLMFGGLAQLLTGIVVYTGGCRENYFNGCLAHMTKGAIFWCYGLATFWRYLGGSPFGKLGWAWNRAPSGNYPSAEFVESLVIFIYGITNTWMERFGAKSGDPFTAKQIEAYRYRGKDTAAHFAMFWFAGLLGMAMESKTVREWLASSTISALSPSKRNQEAVAEPPSYVASFNPFPALVIGVLGAAMSAHAQTYVFQLWGNLLLAWAVLRCLTYFFLWLGPPRSILPSRPPTEALGSFFLACGGLSFLFSTEELTIAAMRRGRDDIMMFMTVAVAISCAAFCWVIGIVGFEGYLKSRIGLRVS
;
A
#
# COMPACT_ATOMS: atom_id res chain seq x y z
N MET A 1 -7.76 -36.78 14.41
CA MET A 1 -7.47 -35.84 15.53
C MET A 1 -5.97 -35.88 15.81
N ARG A 2 -5.36 -34.69 15.85
CA ARG A 2 -4.04 -34.33 16.40
C ARG A 2 -2.77 -34.64 15.58
N CYS A 3 -2.15 -33.52 15.18
CA CYS A 3 -0.71 -33.23 15.08
C CYS A 3 0.12 -33.93 13.99
N SER A 4 0.17 -33.29 12.81
CA SER A 4 1.33 -33.34 11.91
C SER A 4 1.47 -32.00 11.16
N TRP A 5 1.83 -30.94 11.89
CA TRP A 5 2.09 -29.59 11.34
C TRP A 5 3.33 -28.93 11.96
N CYS A 6 4.18 -29.67 12.69
CA CYS A 6 5.39 -29.12 13.33
C CYS A 6 6.71 -29.42 12.60
N SER A 7 6.73 -30.26 11.56
CA SER A 7 8.00 -30.74 11.00
C SER A 7 8.58 -29.91 9.85
N LEU A 8 7.86 -28.89 9.33
CA LEU A 8 8.39 -28.04 8.25
C LEU A 8 9.14 -26.79 8.75
N ALA A 9 8.92 -26.38 10.01
CA ALA A 9 9.56 -25.19 10.58
C ALA A 9 10.98 -25.46 11.12
N LEU A 10 11.35 -26.73 11.35
CA LEU A 10 12.65 -27.09 11.92
C LEU A 10 13.77 -27.31 10.89
N LEU A 11 13.46 -27.40 9.60
CA LEU A 11 14.45 -27.65 8.55
C LEU A 11 15.19 -26.39 8.05
N LEU A 12 14.82 -25.20 8.54
CA LEU A 12 15.50 -23.93 8.22
C LEU A 12 16.47 -23.45 9.31
N ILE A 13 16.64 -24.19 10.41
CA ILE A 13 17.44 -23.74 11.57
C ILE A 13 18.76 -24.53 11.74
N SER A 14 18.96 -25.66 11.05
CA SER A 14 20.18 -26.48 11.21
C SER A 14 21.16 -26.31 10.05
N ALA A 15 21.88 -25.20 10.02
CA ALA A 15 23.14 -25.08 9.28
C ALA A 15 24.24 -24.68 10.28
N SER A 16 24.89 -25.68 10.87
CA SER A 16 26.05 -25.48 11.74
C SER A 16 27.26 -24.98 10.93
N PRO A 17 28.07 -24.05 11.45
CA PRO A 17 29.32 -23.67 10.79
C PRO A 17 30.43 -24.69 11.11
N SER A 18 31.16 -25.11 10.08
CA SER A 18 32.36 -25.96 10.19
C SER A 18 33.52 -25.24 10.92
N PRO A 19 34.42 -25.95 11.62
CA PRO A 19 35.52 -25.32 12.33
C PRO A 19 36.66 -25.00 11.35
N ALA A 20 37.10 -23.73 11.30
CA ALA A 20 38.29 -23.32 10.56
C ALA A 20 39.48 -23.12 11.51
N TYR A 21 40.59 -23.71 11.10
CA TYR A 21 41.91 -23.71 11.71
C TYR A 21 42.45 -22.30 11.99
N ALA A 22 43.14 -22.15 13.13
CA ALA A 22 43.93 -20.98 13.47
C ALA A 22 45.28 -21.01 12.71
N ASP A 23 45.61 -19.91 12.05
CA ASP A 23 46.99 -19.56 11.71
C ASP A 23 47.29 -18.15 12.23
N GLU A 24 48.29 -18.05 13.10
CA GLU A 24 48.97 -16.81 13.47
C GLU A 24 49.61 -16.18 12.23
N ILE A 25 49.73 -14.84 12.18
CA ILE A 25 50.94 -14.09 11.75
C ILE A 25 50.68 -12.57 11.77
N GLY A 26 51.55 -11.85 12.47
CA GLY A 26 52.25 -10.69 11.90
C GLY A 26 51.68 -9.29 12.13
N VAL A 27 52.08 -8.65 13.23
CA VAL A 27 51.98 -7.20 13.45
C VAL A 27 52.85 -6.46 12.41
N SER A 28 52.26 -5.51 11.67
CA SER A 28 53.01 -4.47 10.95
C SER A 28 52.30 -3.13 11.05
N SER A 29 52.99 -2.18 11.69
CA SER A 29 52.60 -0.81 11.94
C SER A 29 52.60 0.04 10.67
N ARG A 30 51.44 0.60 10.29
CA ARG A 30 51.33 1.75 9.37
C ARG A 30 50.38 2.79 9.94
N SER A 31 50.80 4.05 9.89
CA SER A 31 50.06 5.23 10.34
C SER A 31 48.72 5.39 9.60
N PRO A 32 47.65 5.89 10.27
CA PRO A 32 46.32 5.92 9.68
C PRO A 32 46.11 7.20 8.85
N SER A 33 45.93 7.03 7.54
CA SER A 33 45.36 8.07 6.68
C SER A 33 43.85 8.18 6.94
N LYS A 34 43.33 9.41 6.94
CA LYS A 34 41.90 9.76 7.08
C LYS A 34 41.07 8.93 6.07
N ARG A 35 40.16 8.10 6.59
CA ARG A 35 39.36 7.12 5.83
C ARG A 35 38.03 7.72 5.40
N ASP A 36 37.81 7.82 4.09
CA ASP A 36 36.50 8.17 3.52
C ASP A 36 35.52 7.00 3.74
N GLY A 37 34.26 7.32 4.07
CA GLY A 37 33.21 6.44 4.60
C GLY A 37 32.68 5.32 3.69
N ASP A 38 33.54 4.70 2.88
CA ASP A 38 33.24 3.56 2.04
C ASP A 38 33.92 2.29 2.59
N HIS A 39 33.16 1.44 3.29
CA HIS A 39 33.68 0.21 3.86
C HIS A 39 34.20 -0.80 2.81
N HIS A 40 35.39 -1.31 3.07
CA HIS A 40 35.76 -2.71 2.82
C HIS A 40 35.79 -3.46 4.15
N ILE A 41 34.61 -3.84 4.66
CA ILE A 41 34.52 -4.94 5.63
C ILE A 41 34.75 -6.24 4.85
N ASN A 42 35.60 -7.10 5.40
CA ASN A 42 35.80 -8.44 4.85
C ASN A 42 34.46 -9.18 4.94
N PRO A 43 33.87 -9.71 3.86
CA PRO A 43 32.56 -10.37 3.89
C PRO A 43 32.48 -11.62 4.78
N HIS A 44 33.61 -12.00 5.40
CA HIS A 44 33.74 -13.09 6.38
C HIS A 44 34.08 -12.62 7.80
N ALA A 45 34.10 -11.31 8.07
CA ALA A 45 34.32 -10.83 9.44
C ALA A 45 33.08 -11.13 10.30
N VAL A 46 33.29 -11.84 11.41
CA VAL A 46 32.25 -12.13 12.41
C VAL A 46 31.79 -10.79 13.01
N ALA A 47 30.48 -10.58 13.06
CA ALA A 47 29.90 -9.38 13.66
C ALA A 47 30.35 -9.24 15.12
N LEU A 48 30.72 -8.02 15.52
CA LEU A 48 31.29 -7.76 16.83
C LEU A 48 30.20 -7.92 17.91
N LEU A 49 30.53 -8.66 18.97
CA LEU A 49 29.65 -8.86 20.15
C LEU A 49 29.92 -7.85 21.25
N GLU A 50 31.08 -7.18 21.21
CA GLU A 50 31.48 -6.19 22.20
C GLU A 50 31.77 -4.86 21.50
N LEU A 51 31.34 -3.77 22.14
CA LEU A 51 31.51 -2.42 21.63
C LEU A 51 32.93 -1.93 21.92
N ASN A 52 33.74 -1.76 20.88
CA ASN A 52 35.03 -1.07 21.01
C ASN A 52 34.85 0.45 20.85
N GLU A 53 34.74 1.16 21.98
CA GLU A 53 34.53 2.62 22.00
C GLU A 53 35.67 3.41 21.30
N THR A 54 36.90 2.90 21.32
CA THR A 54 38.01 3.53 20.58
C THR A 54 37.85 3.39 19.07
N GLU A 55 37.26 2.28 18.61
CA GLU A 55 36.98 2.07 17.18
C GLU A 55 35.80 2.92 16.70
N VAL A 56 34.74 3.02 17.51
CA VAL A 56 33.59 3.87 17.22
C VAL A 56 34.03 5.34 17.08
N THR A 57 34.82 5.84 18.03
CA THR A 57 35.29 7.24 18.02
C THR A 57 36.34 7.54 16.94
N MET A 58 37.00 6.53 16.37
CA MET A 58 37.90 6.70 15.23
C MET A 58 37.16 7.04 13.92
N TYR A 59 35.93 6.55 13.75
CA TYR A 59 35.15 6.72 12.51
C TYR A 59 33.91 7.59 12.68
N HIS A 60 33.42 7.71 13.90
CA HIS A 60 32.22 8.43 14.23
C HIS A 60 32.48 9.50 15.27
N ALA A 61 31.85 10.66 15.07
CA ALA A 61 31.83 11.70 16.09
C ALA A 61 31.09 11.19 17.34
N PRO A 62 31.52 11.58 18.54
CA PRO A 62 30.76 11.31 19.75
C PRO A 62 29.34 11.88 19.61
N ILE A 63 28.35 11.08 20.00
CA ILE A 63 26.94 11.47 19.94
C ILE A 63 26.74 12.65 20.91
N PRO A 64 26.36 13.85 20.43
CA PRO A 64 26.13 15.00 21.30
C PRO A 64 24.90 14.79 22.18
N GLU A 65 24.78 15.58 23.23
CA GLU A 65 23.59 15.60 24.08
C GLU A 65 22.32 15.92 23.26
N SER A 66 21.21 15.31 23.67
CA SER A 66 19.93 15.40 22.97
C SER A 66 18.80 15.77 23.93
N TYR A 67 17.62 16.01 23.38
CA TYR A 67 16.44 16.26 24.21
C TYR A 67 16.13 15.07 25.13
N TYR A 68 16.38 13.84 24.66
CA TYR A 68 16.25 12.64 25.50
C TYR A 68 17.21 12.67 26.69
N THR A 69 18.47 13.06 26.50
CA THR A 69 19.45 13.05 27.60
C THR A 69 19.11 14.09 28.66
N ILE A 70 18.63 15.27 28.27
CA ILE A 70 18.14 16.29 29.23
C ILE A 70 16.96 15.75 30.05
N ASP A 71 15.95 15.20 29.37
CA ASP A 71 14.71 14.77 30.00
C ASP A 71 14.90 13.62 30.99
N TRP A 72 15.85 12.71 30.72
CA TRP A 72 15.97 11.44 31.44
C TRP A 72 17.31 11.21 32.15
N ASP A 73 18.43 11.62 31.55
CA ASP A 73 19.78 11.19 31.98
C ASP A 73 20.53 12.30 32.74
N ASP A 74 20.33 13.59 32.41
CA ASP A 74 21.16 14.69 32.90
C ASP A 74 20.62 15.34 34.19
N THR A 75 21.31 15.12 35.30
CA THR A 75 20.96 15.69 36.62
C THR A 75 21.31 17.16 36.79
N GLU A 76 22.18 17.74 35.96
CA GLU A 76 22.64 19.12 36.10
C GLU A 76 21.59 20.14 35.60
N HIS A 77 20.86 19.82 34.52
CA HIS A 77 19.79 20.67 33.97
C HIS A 77 18.38 20.30 34.50
N ALA A 78 18.28 19.84 35.74
CA ALA A 78 17.02 19.34 36.32
C ALA A 78 15.85 20.36 36.27
N SER A 79 16.14 21.68 36.30
CA SER A 79 15.14 22.74 36.20
C SER A 79 14.54 22.95 34.81
N GLU A 80 15.17 22.40 33.77
CA GLU A 80 14.79 22.55 32.35
C GLU A 80 14.09 21.30 31.78
N ARG A 81 13.87 20.30 32.65
CA ARG A 81 13.21 19.03 32.32
C ARG A 81 11.71 19.23 32.14
N HIS A 82 11.24 19.02 30.92
CA HIS A 82 9.82 19.09 30.61
C HIS A 82 9.33 17.89 29.76
N PRO A 83 9.62 16.63 30.18
CA PRO A 83 9.27 15.44 29.41
C PRO A 83 7.75 15.32 29.19
N GLY A 84 6.94 15.84 30.12
CA GLY A 84 5.49 15.87 30.00
C GLY A 84 5.00 16.70 28.79
N LEU A 85 5.65 17.81 28.46
CA LEU A 85 5.27 18.63 27.30
C LEU A 85 5.60 17.92 25.99
N MET A 86 6.76 17.25 25.90
CA MET A 86 7.12 16.45 24.74
C MET A 86 6.21 15.23 24.58
N PHE A 87 5.91 14.53 25.68
CA PHE A 87 4.97 13.41 25.68
C PHE A 87 3.56 13.84 25.22
N LEU A 88 3.06 14.98 25.70
CA LEU A 88 1.79 15.54 25.25
C LEU A 88 1.83 15.93 23.77
N HIS A 89 2.92 16.55 23.30
CA HIS A 89 3.10 16.85 21.87
C HIS A 89 3.00 15.58 21.01
N ALA A 90 3.80 14.56 21.35
CA ALA A 90 3.80 13.28 20.64
C ALA A 90 2.42 12.61 20.66
N THR A 91 1.74 12.63 21.81
CA THR A 91 0.41 12.04 21.97
C THR A 91 -0.64 12.77 21.13
N PHE A 92 -0.71 14.11 21.22
CA PHE A 92 -1.68 14.88 20.44
C PHE A 92 -1.45 14.76 18.93
N MET A 93 -0.19 14.82 18.47
CA MET A 93 0.13 14.63 17.06
C MET A 93 -0.18 13.21 16.58
N THR A 94 0.09 12.18 17.40
CA THR A 94 -0.24 10.79 17.06
C THR A 94 -1.75 10.59 16.96
N LEU A 95 -2.52 11.11 17.92
CA LEU A 95 -3.98 11.07 17.88
C LEU A 95 -4.54 11.86 16.68
N ALA A 96 -3.93 12.98 16.30
CA ALA A 96 -4.36 13.73 15.13
C ALA A 96 -4.16 12.94 13.83
N PHE A 97 -2.93 12.51 13.54
CA PHE A 97 -2.58 11.93 12.24
C PHE A 97 -2.89 10.45 12.09
N PHE A 98 -2.85 9.66 13.17
CA PHE A 98 -3.09 8.21 13.09
C PHE A 98 -4.48 7.79 13.57
N VAL A 99 -5.21 8.65 14.28
CA VAL A 99 -6.57 8.36 14.76
C VAL A 99 -7.62 9.25 14.09
N ALA A 100 -7.60 10.56 14.35
CA ALA A 100 -8.63 11.47 13.85
C ALA A 100 -8.64 11.57 12.32
N LEU A 101 -7.47 11.65 11.69
CA LEU A 101 -7.35 11.74 10.23
C LEU A 101 -7.91 10.48 9.52
N PRO A 102 -7.48 9.23 9.80
CA PRO A 102 -8.04 8.04 9.15
C PRO A 102 -9.54 7.84 9.41
N ILE A 103 -10.02 8.15 10.63
CA ILE A 103 -11.47 8.14 10.92
C ILE A 103 -12.19 9.19 10.08
N GLY A 104 -11.60 10.39 9.96
CA GLY A 104 -12.10 11.47 9.12
C GLY A 104 -12.25 11.04 7.66
N ILE A 105 -11.21 10.43 7.09
CA ILE A 105 -11.20 9.88 5.71
C ILE A 105 -12.29 8.81 5.55
N ALA A 106 -12.39 7.86 6.49
CA ALA A 106 -13.39 6.80 6.45
C ALA A 106 -14.84 7.35 6.53
N MET A 107 -15.10 8.35 7.38
CA MET A 107 -16.42 9.00 7.44
C MET A 107 -16.72 9.82 6.19
N ARG A 108 -15.69 10.42 5.59
CA ARG A 108 -15.82 11.18 4.35
C ARG A 108 -16.14 10.29 3.15
N SER A 109 -15.52 9.11 3.09
CA SER A 109 -15.74 8.13 2.01
C SER A 109 -17.19 7.64 1.92
N VAL A 110 -17.98 7.83 2.97
CA VAL A 110 -19.42 7.49 3.04
C VAL A 110 -20.33 8.72 3.15
N ASN A 111 -19.79 9.93 3.01
CA ASN A 111 -20.49 11.20 3.19
C ASN A 111 -21.27 11.30 4.52
N HIS A 112 -20.67 10.84 5.62
CA HIS A 112 -21.30 10.85 6.94
C HIS A 112 -21.28 12.26 7.56
N ALA A 113 -22.40 12.70 8.14
CA ALA A 113 -22.56 14.06 8.68
C ALA A 113 -21.56 14.42 9.79
N TRP A 114 -21.09 13.43 10.56
CA TRP A 114 -20.11 13.65 11.63
C TRP A 114 -18.68 13.86 11.15
N HIS A 115 -18.39 13.70 9.85
CA HIS A 115 -17.06 13.94 9.30
C HIS A 115 -16.53 15.33 9.71
N LYS A 116 -17.36 16.38 9.64
CA LYS A 116 -16.98 17.75 10.03
C LYS A 116 -16.58 17.87 11.51
N MET A 117 -17.23 17.12 12.39
CA MET A 117 -16.88 17.11 13.82
C MET A 117 -15.52 16.45 14.05
N VAL A 118 -15.23 15.36 13.34
CA VAL A 118 -13.91 14.71 13.38
C VAL A 118 -12.82 15.64 12.83
N THR A 119 -13.10 16.40 11.78
CA THR A 119 -12.18 17.41 11.25
C THR A 119 -11.91 18.54 12.27
N ILE A 120 -12.92 19.00 13.01
CA ILE A 120 -12.73 19.97 14.10
C ILE A 120 -11.85 19.37 15.20
N ALA A 121 -12.10 18.13 15.60
CA ALA A 121 -11.29 17.42 16.60
C ALA A 121 -9.83 17.27 16.13
N PHE A 122 -9.61 16.94 14.85
CA PHE A 122 -8.28 16.88 14.23
C PHE A 122 -7.52 18.21 14.38
N TYR A 123 -8.12 19.33 14.01
CA TYR A 123 -7.48 20.64 14.18
C TYR A 123 -7.30 21.04 15.65
N GLY A 124 -8.23 20.67 16.53
CA GLY A 124 -8.07 20.87 17.97
C GLY A 124 -6.84 20.15 18.52
N LEU A 125 -6.63 18.89 18.12
CA LEU A 125 -5.43 18.13 18.47
C LEU A 125 -4.15 18.75 17.87
N LEU A 126 -4.19 19.25 16.64
CA LEU A 126 -3.04 19.96 16.04
C LEU A 126 -2.67 21.22 16.83
N VAL A 127 -3.65 22.04 17.21
CA VAL A 127 -3.40 23.25 18.00
C VAL A 127 -2.81 22.92 19.36
N LEU A 128 -3.35 21.91 20.05
CA LEU A 128 -2.80 21.43 21.32
C LEU A 128 -1.37 20.89 21.17
N GLY A 129 -1.13 20.05 20.15
CA GLY A 129 0.19 19.50 19.86
C GLY A 129 1.24 20.57 19.50
N CYS A 130 0.88 21.54 18.66
CA CYS A 130 1.76 22.68 18.35
C CYS A 130 1.98 23.58 19.58
N GLY A 131 0.95 23.77 20.40
CA GLY A 131 1.03 24.55 21.64
C GLY A 131 2.02 23.95 22.64
N THR A 132 1.92 22.65 22.91
CA THR A 132 2.84 21.96 23.82
C THR A 132 4.26 21.90 23.28
N SER A 133 4.46 21.73 21.97
CA SER A 133 5.78 21.81 21.33
C SER A 133 6.40 23.21 21.43
N THR A 134 5.60 24.26 21.24
CA THR A 134 6.06 25.65 21.35
C THR A 134 6.45 25.98 22.79
N ALA A 135 5.67 25.51 23.76
CA ALA A 135 6.00 25.64 25.18
C ALA A 135 7.31 24.91 25.50
N TYR A 136 7.47 23.66 25.07
CA TYR A 136 8.69 22.88 25.27
C TYR A 136 9.93 23.58 24.68
N ARG A 137 9.87 24.03 23.42
CA ARG A 137 10.98 24.75 22.76
C ARG A 137 11.34 26.08 23.41
N LYS A 138 10.43 26.70 24.17
CA LYS A 138 10.69 27.95 24.87
C LYS A 138 11.34 27.71 26.23
N LEU A 139 11.05 26.58 26.85
CA LEU A 139 11.51 26.23 28.20
C LEU A 139 12.80 25.38 28.19
N THR A 140 13.08 24.69 27.09
CA THR A 140 14.24 23.80 26.93
C THR A 140 15.23 24.41 25.93
N PRO A 141 16.56 24.34 26.21
CA PRO A 141 17.58 24.80 25.27
C PRO A 141 17.54 24.03 23.96
N ASN A 142 18.01 24.65 22.88
CA ASN A 142 17.97 24.04 21.56
C ASN A 142 19.09 23.00 21.39
N MET A 143 18.75 21.72 21.48
CA MET A 143 19.73 20.61 21.41
C MET A 143 19.98 20.09 19.98
N TYR A 144 19.22 20.55 18.99
CA TYR A 144 19.33 20.11 17.60
C TYR A 144 19.26 21.31 16.66
N GLU A 145 20.41 21.96 16.47
CA GLU A 145 20.54 23.09 15.56
C GLU A 145 20.23 22.70 14.11
N GLY A 146 19.51 23.57 13.39
CA GLY A 146 19.19 23.34 11.98
C GLY A 146 18.13 22.25 11.71
N GLN A 147 17.48 21.68 12.74
CA GLN A 147 16.44 20.68 12.56
C GLN A 147 15.32 21.14 11.61
N LYS A 148 14.85 20.23 10.75
CA LYS A 148 13.81 20.49 9.74
C LYS A 148 12.43 19.95 10.10
N HIS A 149 12.33 19.18 11.18
CA HIS A 149 11.06 18.62 11.67
C HIS A 149 9.98 19.70 11.81
N GLY A 150 10.28 20.82 12.49
CA GLY A 150 9.30 21.90 12.66
C GLY A 150 8.84 22.54 11.34
N GLN A 151 9.78 22.79 10.42
CA GLN A 151 9.47 23.39 9.11
C GLN A 151 8.63 22.45 8.25
N GLN A 152 8.98 21.15 8.22
CA GLN A 152 8.23 20.12 7.51
C GLN A 152 6.84 19.90 8.13
N GLY A 153 6.72 19.91 9.46
CA GLY A 153 5.45 19.80 10.16
C GLY A 153 4.46 20.91 9.75
N TYR A 154 4.91 22.17 9.70
CA TYR A 154 4.06 23.27 9.22
C TYR A 154 3.64 23.12 7.76
N LEU A 155 4.49 22.53 6.90
CA LEU A 155 4.13 22.24 5.52
C LEU A 155 2.98 21.22 5.42
N TRP A 156 3.03 20.15 6.21
CA TRP A 156 1.94 19.16 6.26
C TRP A 156 0.64 19.74 6.82
N ILE A 157 0.74 20.59 7.86
CA ILE A 157 -0.42 21.30 8.41
C ILE A 157 -1.00 22.26 7.37
N LEU A 158 -0.16 22.99 6.62
CA LEU A 158 -0.58 23.87 5.54
C LEU A 158 -1.30 23.09 4.43
N LEU A 159 -0.77 21.93 4.03
CA LEU A 159 -1.43 21.05 3.07
C LEU A 159 -2.81 20.60 3.58
N ALA A 160 -2.91 20.18 4.84
CA ALA A 160 -4.18 19.80 5.45
C ALA A 160 -5.18 20.98 5.48
N MET A 161 -4.72 22.19 5.83
CA MET A 161 -5.53 23.41 5.78
C MET A 161 -5.99 23.73 4.36
N ALA A 162 -5.14 23.56 3.35
CA ALA A 162 -5.51 23.79 1.96
C ALA A 162 -6.60 22.83 1.49
N LEU A 163 -6.52 21.54 1.84
CA LEU A 163 -7.56 20.56 1.51
C LEU A 163 -8.89 20.90 2.19
N THR A 164 -8.87 21.23 3.48
CA THR A 164 -10.08 21.65 4.21
C THR A 164 -10.65 22.96 3.67
N ALA A 165 -9.80 23.90 3.23
CA ALA A 165 -10.25 25.15 2.62
C ALA A 165 -11.02 24.90 1.31
N ILE A 166 -10.57 23.96 0.48
CA ILE A 166 -11.29 23.56 -0.74
C ILE A 166 -12.69 23.04 -0.38
N ASP A 167 -12.82 22.22 0.67
CA ASP A 167 -14.11 21.69 1.11
C ASP A 167 -15.05 22.78 1.64
N LEU A 168 -14.50 23.70 2.43
CA LEU A 168 -15.24 24.85 2.95
C LEU A 168 -15.71 25.75 1.81
N LEU A 169 -14.88 26.02 0.80
CA LEU A 169 -15.27 26.80 -0.39
C LEU A 169 -16.43 26.15 -1.15
N ASN A 170 -16.38 24.82 -1.33
CA ASN A 170 -17.48 24.08 -1.94
C ASN A 170 -18.76 24.14 -1.10
N MET A 171 -18.64 24.16 0.23
CA MET A 171 -19.76 24.36 1.14
C MET A 171 -20.32 25.79 1.06
N PHE A 172 -19.47 26.82 1.09
CA PHE A 172 -19.88 28.22 0.96
C PHE A 172 -20.55 28.51 -0.38
N ARG A 173 -20.07 27.90 -1.48
CA ARG A 173 -20.72 27.99 -2.79
C ARG A 173 -22.14 27.41 -2.74
N ARG A 174 -22.34 26.27 -2.07
CA ARG A 174 -23.67 25.66 -1.87
C ARG A 174 -24.58 26.57 -1.04
N VAL A 175 -24.06 27.16 0.04
CA VAL A 175 -24.79 28.15 0.86
C VAL A 175 -25.22 29.34 0.00
N PHE A 176 -24.30 29.90 -0.78
CA PHE A 176 -24.56 31.07 -1.62
C PHE A 176 -25.61 30.78 -2.70
N LEU A 177 -25.53 29.62 -3.37
CA LEU A 177 -26.53 29.20 -4.35
C LEU A 177 -27.90 28.97 -3.72
N PHE A 178 -27.96 28.38 -2.52
CA PHE A 178 -29.20 28.18 -1.78
C PHE A 178 -29.91 29.51 -1.48
N PHE A 179 -29.17 30.52 -0.99
CA PHE A 179 -29.73 31.85 -0.75
C PHE A 179 -30.06 32.61 -2.03
N ARG A 180 -29.26 32.48 -3.09
CA ARG A 180 -29.50 33.13 -4.38
C ARG A 180 -30.75 32.61 -5.10
N ASN A 181 -31.03 31.31 -4.96
CA ASN A 181 -32.19 30.67 -5.59
C ASN A 181 -33.52 30.95 -4.85
N GLY A 182 -33.50 31.75 -3.77
CA GLY A 182 -34.72 32.22 -3.11
C GLY A 182 -35.54 31.14 -2.41
N GLN A 183 -34.93 30.00 -2.05
CA GLN A 183 -35.64 28.93 -1.35
C GLN A 183 -36.02 29.37 0.07
N THR A 184 -37.23 29.02 0.50
CA THR A 184 -37.71 29.32 1.87
C THR A 184 -36.90 28.54 2.90
N PHE A 185 -36.41 29.22 3.94
CA PHE A 185 -35.51 28.64 4.93
C PHE A 185 -36.24 27.63 5.83
N HIS A 186 -36.21 26.37 5.46
CA HIS A 186 -36.57 25.25 6.32
C HIS A 186 -35.30 24.54 6.79
N LEU A 187 -35.11 24.43 8.11
CA LEU A 187 -33.93 23.81 8.74
C LEU A 187 -33.59 22.43 8.15
N LYS A 188 -34.60 21.59 7.88
CA LYS A 188 -34.42 20.26 7.29
C LYS A 188 -33.96 20.31 5.84
N THR A 189 -34.53 21.22 5.04
CA THR A 189 -34.16 21.42 3.63
C THR A 189 -32.76 22.01 3.52
N PHE A 190 -32.44 23.03 4.32
CA PHE A 190 -31.09 23.60 4.41
C PHE A 190 -30.05 22.56 4.86
N TRP A 191 -30.38 21.75 5.87
CA TRP A 191 -29.48 20.70 6.35
C TRP A 191 -29.22 19.63 5.28
N ASN A 192 -30.26 19.20 4.56
CA ASN A 192 -30.13 18.22 3.49
C ASN A 192 -29.40 18.78 2.26
N SER A 193 -29.74 19.99 1.82
CA SER A 193 -29.23 20.58 0.59
C SER A 193 -27.83 21.17 0.74
N VAL A 194 -27.54 21.86 1.85
CA VAL A 194 -26.30 22.61 2.04
C VAL A 194 -25.27 21.83 2.86
N ILE A 195 -25.70 21.17 3.94
CA ILE A 195 -24.78 20.52 4.88
C ILE A 195 -24.45 19.08 4.46
N LEU A 196 -25.46 18.31 4.03
CA LEU A 196 -25.29 16.96 3.46
C LEU A 196 -25.05 16.97 1.95
N GLY A 197 -25.47 18.01 1.24
CA GLY A 197 -25.31 18.10 -0.22
C GLY A 197 -26.23 17.18 -1.02
N LYS A 198 -27.41 16.79 -0.51
CA LYS A 198 -28.31 15.82 -1.16
C LYS A 198 -29.02 16.32 -2.43
N ASP A 199 -29.26 17.61 -2.58
CA ASP A 199 -30.20 18.11 -3.62
C ASP A 199 -29.57 18.27 -5.03
N GLU A 200 -28.24 18.15 -5.16
CA GLU A 200 -27.58 17.96 -6.48
C GLU A 200 -27.30 16.48 -6.80
N VAL A 201 -27.69 15.56 -5.90
CA VAL A 201 -27.41 14.12 -6.01
C VAL A 201 -28.48 13.38 -6.83
N ASP A 202 -29.66 13.96 -7.04
CA ASP A 202 -30.69 13.33 -7.88
C ASP A 202 -30.43 13.46 -9.39
N ALA A 203 -29.48 14.32 -9.81
CA ALA A 203 -28.92 14.31 -11.18
C ALA A 203 -27.51 13.67 -11.23
N ALA A 204 -26.98 13.22 -10.09
CA ALA A 204 -25.66 12.63 -9.92
C ALA A 204 -25.78 11.33 -9.11
N LEU A 205 -26.70 10.45 -9.54
CA LEU A 205 -26.95 9.15 -8.95
C LEU A 205 -25.63 8.36 -8.86
N THR A 206 -25.26 8.03 -7.62
CA THR A 206 -24.23 7.07 -7.19
C THR A 206 -22.74 7.48 -7.23
N GLY A 207 -22.30 8.23 -6.22
CA GLY A 207 -20.90 8.16 -5.80
C GLY A 207 -20.52 9.11 -4.68
N ALA A 208 -20.14 8.58 -3.51
CA ALA A 208 -19.43 9.36 -2.49
C ALA A 208 -18.21 10.09 -3.11
N GLU A 209 -17.75 11.20 -2.52
CA GLU A 209 -16.71 12.06 -3.13
C GLU A 209 -15.40 11.34 -3.52
N TYR A 210 -15.10 10.17 -2.93
CA TYR A 210 -13.97 9.28 -3.30
C TYR A 210 -14.32 8.18 -4.31
N ALA A 211 -15.61 7.94 -4.57
CA ALA A 211 -16.09 7.06 -5.62
C ALA A 211 -15.91 7.69 -7.02
N GLY A 212 -15.86 9.03 -7.12
CA GLY A 212 -15.63 9.75 -8.38
C GLY A 212 -14.26 9.52 -9.04
N LEU A 213 -13.38 8.74 -8.42
CA LEU A 213 -12.12 8.28 -9.01
C LEU A 213 -12.23 6.96 -9.77
N VAL A 214 -13.31 6.19 -9.55
CA VAL A 214 -13.46 4.81 -10.05
C VAL A 214 -14.88 4.54 -10.57
N SER A 215 -15.84 5.47 -10.49
CA SER A 215 -17.17 5.25 -11.07
C SER A 215 -17.15 5.43 -12.60
N GLU A 216 -17.02 4.33 -13.35
CA GLU A 216 -17.94 4.10 -14.46
C GLU A 216 -19.33 3.83 -13.87
N GLU A 217 -20.36 4.30 -14.58
CA GLU A 217 -21.77 4.23 -14.19
C GLU A 217 -22.13 2.85 -13.62
N LEU A 218 -22.73 2.87 -12.44
CA LEU A 218 -23.43 1.72 -11.89
C LEU A 218 -24.70 1.57 -12.74
N GLU A 219 -24.63 0.81 -13.83
CA GLU A 219 -25.84 0.37 -14.52
C GLU A 219 -26.76 -0.29 -13.48
N GLU A 220 -27.93 0.30 -13.31
CA GLU A 220 -28.98 -0.22 -12.46
C GLU A 220 -29.27 -1.66 -12.89
N MET A 221 -28.94 -2.61 -12.01
CA MET A 221 -29.56 -3.92 -12.07
C MET A 221 -31.00 -3.73 -11.60
N GLU A 222 -31.86 -3.32 -12.53
CA GLU A 222 -33.31 -3.34 -12.35
C GLU A 222 -33.69 -4.78 -12.03
N LEU A 223 -34.01 -5.01 -10.77
CA LEU A 223 -34.60 -6.25 -10.30
C LEU A 223 -35.96 -6.34 -10.98
N VAL A 224 -36.03 -7.04 -12.12
CA VAL A 224 -37.30 -7.34 -12.79
C VAL A 224 -38.16 -8.11 -11.78
N SER A 225 -39.08 -7.39 -11.15
CA SER A 225 -40.21 -7.97 -10.43
C SER A 225 -40.93 -8.91 -11.41
N PRO A 226 -41.21 -10.18 -11.06
CA PRO A 226 -42.00 -11.03 -11.93
C PRO A 226 -43.39 -10.42 -12.07
N ILE A 227 -43.66 -9.89 -13.26
CA ILE A 227 -44.99 -9.51 -13.71
C ILE A 227 -45.85 -10.77 -13.59
N SER A 228 -46.78 -10.76 -12.64
CA SER A 228 -47.87 -11.72 -12.57
C SER A 228 -48.63 -11.69 -13.90
N PRO A 229 -48.72 -12.80 -14.65
CA PRO A 229 -49.56 -12.81 -15.83
C PRO A 229 -51.03 -12.66 -15.42
N SER A 230 -51.70 -11.75 -16.11
CA SER A 230 -53.12 -11.48 -15.98
C SER A 230 -53.96 -12.72 -16.27
N LEU A 231 -54.98 -12.87 -15.44
CA LEU A 231 -56.06 -13.84 -15.50
C LEU A 231 -56.72 -13.87 -16.90
N HIS A 232 -56.33 -14.82 -17.75
CA HIS A 232 -57.08 -15.15 -18.96
C HIS A 232 -57.90 -16.43 -18.76
N LYS A 233 -59.17 -16.18 -18.40
CA LYS A 233 -60.42 -16.87 -18.76
C LYS A 233 -60.28 -18.31 -19.32
N HIS A 234 -60.72 -19.26 -18.50
CA HIS A 234 -61.06 -20.64 -18.85
C HIS A 234 -61.87 -20.79 -20.15
N VAL A 235 -61.44 -21.72 -21.00
CA VAL A 235 -62.31 -22.43 -21.95
C VAL A 235 -62.06 -23.92 -21.75
N HIS A 236 -63.10 -24.60 -21.28
CA HIS A 236 -63.22 -26.05 -21.16
C HIS A 236 -63.22 -26.70 -22.55
N TYR A 237 -62.52 -27.82 -22.69
CA TYR A 237 -62.95 -28.93 -23.53
C TYR A 237 -62.55 -30.24 -22.85
N ASP A 238 -63.56 -31.02 -22.48
CA ASP A 238 -63.42 -32.41 -22.07
C ASP A 238 -63.21 -33.29 -23.31
N ASP A 239 -62.34 -34.30 -23.23
CA ASP A 239 -62.72 -35.67 -23.56
C ASP A 239 -61.72 -36.68 -22.97
N ASP A 240 -62.28 -37.74 -22.40
CA ASP A 240 -61.65 -38.86 -21.73
C ASP A 240 -61.06 -39.86 -22.75
N THR A 241 -59.97 -40.55 -22.40
CA THR A 241 -59.90 -42.04 -22.31
C THR A 241 -58.45 -42.59 -22.30
N GLU A 242 -58.20 -43.32 -21.22
CA GLU A 242 -57.41 -44.55 -21.01
C GLU A 242 -56.25 -45.01 -21.95
N ARG A 243 -55.21 -45.54 -21.26
CA ARG A 243 -54.24 -46.59 -21.64
C ARG A 243 -53.08 -46.25 -22.57
N ASN A 244 -51.89 -46.04 -21.98
CA ASN A 244 -50.75 -46.98 -22.09
C ASN A 244 -49.52 -46.48 -21.29
N GLU A 245 -49.39 -46.93 -20.05
CA GLU A 245 -48.28 -46.56 -19.14
C GLU A 245 -46.92 -47.24 -19.48
N THR A 246 -46.85 -48.09 -20.51
CA THR A 246 -45.61 -48.80 -20.86
C THR A 246 -44.87 -48.20 -22.06
N ALA A 247 -45.47 -47.23 -22.77
CA ALA A 247 -44.83 -46.54 -23.92
C ALA A 247 -44.13 -45.21 -23.53
N GLN A 248 -44.33 -44.71 -22.30
CA GLN A 248 -43.72 -43.47 -21.81
C GLN A 248 -42.29 -43.65 -21.27
N TRP A 249 -41.90 -44.85 -20.84
CA TRP A 249 -40.55 -45.09 -20.32
C TRP A 249 -39.46 -45.03 -21.41
N ALA A 250 -39.74 -45.57 -22.61
CA ALA A 250 -38.79 -45.54 -23.72
C ALA A 250 -38.60 -44.13 -24.34
N ASN A 251 -39.60 -43.24 -24.21
CA ASN A 251 -39.49 -41.84 -24.66
C ASN A 251 -38.89 -40.90 -23.59
N ASN A 252 -38.86 -41.30 -22.31
CA ASN A 252 -38.30 -40.48 -21.23
C ASN A 252 -36.78 -40.56 -21.09
N VAL A 253 -36.10 -41.60 -21.63
CA VAL A 253 -34.62 -41.64 -21.63
C VAL A 253 -34.03 -40.68 -22.69
N ARG A 254 -34.79 -40.31 -23.72
CA ARG A 254 -34.32 -39.41 -24.80
C ARG A 254 -34.59 -37.92 -24.56
N ARG A 255 -35.33 -37.54 -23.51
CA ARG A 255 -35.68 -36.14 -23.18
C ARG A 255 -34.86 -35.49 -22.07
N HIS A 256 -33.99 -36.22 -21.36
CA HIS A 256 -33.14 -35.66 -20.30
C HIS A 256 -31.73 -35.21 -20.72
N HIS A 257 -31.47 -35.04 -22.02
CA HIS A 257 -30.14 -34.64 -22.52
C HIS A 257 -30.10 -33.35 -23.36
N ARG A 258 -31.15 -32.52 -23.31
CA ARG A 258 -31.18 -31.21 -23.97
C ARG A 258 -32.07 -30.26 -23.17
N GLU A 259 -31.45 -29.44 -22.33
CA GLU A 259 -31.84 -28.07 -21.96
C GLU A 259 -31.12 -27.65 -20.68
N TYR A 260 -29.89 -27.15 -20.82
CA TYR A 260 -29.31 -26.01 -20.08
C TYR A 260 -27.89 -25.77 -20.63
N SER A 261 -27.82 -25.20 -21.83
CA SER A 261 -26.57 -24.67 -22.39
C SER A 261 -26.89 -23.60 -23.43
N HIS A 262 -27.05 -22.36 -22.98
CA HIS A 262 -26.91 -21.14 -23.78
C HIS A 262 -26.06 -20.22 -22.89
N SER A 263 -24.74 -20.12 -23.03
CA SER A 263 -23.95 -19.62 -24.16
C SER A 263 -24.54 -18.34 -24.76
N VAL A 264 -24.18 -17.21 -24.15
CA VAL A 264 -24.38 -15.86 -24.69
C VAL A 264 -23.12 -15.54 -25.51
N ALA A 265 -23.07 -16.07 -26.72
CA ALA A 265 -22.13 -15.68 -27.75
C ALA A 265 -22.72 -16.07 -29.10
N SER A 266 -23.34 -15.11 -29.79
CA SER A 266 -23.61 -15.20 -31.23
C SER A 266 -24.05 -13.83 -31.75
N GLU A 267 -23.09 -13.13 -32.35
CA GLU A 267 -23.33 -12.07 -33.34
C GLU A 267 -24.31 -12.57 -34.41
N THR A 268 -25.26 -11.71 -34.80
CA THR A 268 -26.11 -11.95 -35.98
C THR A 268 -25.77 -10.88 -37.01
N THR A 269 -25.11 -11.29 -38.10
CA THR A 269 -24.97 -10.52 -39.34
C THR A 269 -25.93 -11.07 -40.38
N ILE A 270 -26.98 -10.30 -40.72
CA ILE A 270 -27.75 -10.49 -41.96
C ILE A 270 -27.97 -9.11 -42.61
N PHE A 271 -27.51 -9.00 -43.86
CA PHE A 271 -27.56 -7.78 -44.67
C PHE A 271 -28.95 -7.51 -45.26
N GLY A 272 -29.39 -6.24 -45.16
CA GLY A 272 -29.96 -5.47 -46.28
C GLY A 272 -31.47 -5.21 -46.31
N ARG A 273 -31.90 -3.96 -46.07
CA ARG A 273 -32.50 -3.04 -47.08
C ARG A 273 -33.06 -1.78 -46.39
N HIS A 274 -32.80 -0.61 -47.01
CA HIS A 274 -33.25 0.73 -46.63
C HIS A 274 -34.71 0.82 -46.16
N SER A 275 -34.93 1.41 -44.98
CA SER A 275 -36.09 2.25 -44.67
C SER A 275 -35.67 3.32 -43.67
N SER A 276 -36.09 4.53 -43.98
CA SER A 276 -35.77 5.80 -43.33
C SER A 276 -36.46 5.94 -41.96
N ASP A 277 -35.88 6.83 -41.16
CA ASP A 277 -36.49 7.57 -40.06
C ASP A 277 -36.98 6.77 -38.84
N ASP A 278 -36.06 6.56 -37.90
CA ASP A 278 -36.41 6.62 -36.47
C ASP A 278 -35.24 7.26 -35.72
N ASN A 279 -35.44 8.53 -35.36
CA ASN A 279 -34.55 9.30 -34.48
C ASN A 279 -34.55 8.65 -33.09
N PHE A 280 -33.61 7.74 -32.86
CA PHE A 280 -33.19 7.39 -31.51
C PHE A 280 -32.55 8.64 -30.89
N HIS A 281 -33.24 9.19 -29.88
CA HIS A 281 -32.65 10.16 -28.97
C HIS A 281 -31.49 9.49 -28.23
N ASP A 282 -30.29 9.66 -28.76
CA ASP A 282 -29.04 9.42 -28.05
C ASP A 282 -29.07 10.33 -26.81
N SER A 283 -29.41 9.77 -25.66
CA SER A 283 -29.27 10.44 -24.36
C SER A 283 -27.78 10.60 -24.11
N ASN A 284 -27.22 11.72 -24.58
CA ASN A 284 -25.90 12.20 -24.25
C ASN A 284 -25.79 12.32 -22.71
N GLY A 285 -25.35 11.26 -22.04
CA GLY A 285 -24.85 11.32 -20.68
C GLY A 285 -23.75 12.36 -20.64
N ALA A 286 -23.95 13.42 -19.85
CA ALA A 286 -23.01 14.53 -19.78
C ALA A 286 -21.63 14.01 -19.35
N LYS A 287 -20.68 13.95 -20.29
CA LYS A 287 -19.29 13.55 -20.01
C LYS A 287 -18.74 14.46 -18.91
N VAL A 288 -18.56 13.90 -17.72
CA VAL A 288 -17.92 14.62 -16.60
C VAL A 288 -16.56 15.11 -17.09
N PRO A 289 -16.27 16.42 -17.05
CA PRO A 289 -15.05 16.97 -17.64
C PRO A 289 -13.81 16.33 -17.00
N LEU A 290 -12.82 15.96 -17.83
CA LEU A 290 -11.55 15.34 -17.42
C LEU A 290 -10.89 16.09 -16.25
N ALA A 291 -11.00 17.42 -16.24
CA ALA A 291 -10.50 18.29 -15.18
C ALA A 291 -11.12 18.00 -13.80
N ARG A 292 -12.41 17.64 -13.73
CA ARG A 292 -13.08 17.29 -12.47
C ARG A 292 -12.66 15.91 -11.95
N ARG A 293 -12.42 14.96 -12.87
CA ARG A 293 -11.86 13.63 -12.53
C ARG A 293 -10.44 13.75 -11.99
N LEU A 294 -9.60 14.50 -12.70
CA LEU A 294 -8.21 14.76 -12.29
C LEU A 294 -8.16 15.52 -10.95
N GLY A 295 -9.02 16.53 -10.76
CA GLY A 295 -9.11 17.28 -9.51
C GLY A 295 -9.51 16.40 -8.31
N SER A 296 -10.49 15.51 -8.49
CA SER A 296 -10.89 14.56 -7.43
C SER A 296 -9.78 13.56 -7.11
N GLY A 297 -9.01 13.13 -8.13
CA GLY A 297 -7.84 12.26 -7.97
C GLY A 297 -6.70 12.89 -7.23
N ILE A 298 -6.35 14.12 -7.59
CA ILE A 298 -5.34 14.90 -6.90
C ILE A 298 -5.75 15.11 -5.45
N PHE A 299 -7.01 15.48 -5.20
CA PHE A 299 -7.53 15.68 -3.86
C PHE A 299 -7.37 14.43 -2.98
N ALA A 300 -7.85 13.28 -3.46
CA ALA A 300 -7.73 12.04 -2.70
C ALA A 300 -6.26 11.66 -2.47
N THR A 301 -5.42 11.77 -3.51
CA THR A 301 -4.00 11.44 -3.41
C THR A 301 -3.29 12.32 -2.37
N LEU A 302 -3.56 13.62 -2.36
CA LEU A 302 -3.00 14.55 -1.36
C LEU A 302 -3.49 14.25 0.05
N GLU A 303 -4.74 13.81 0.22
CA GLU A 303 -5.25 13.42 1.52
C GLU A 303 -4.58 12.13 2.05
N TRP A 304 -4.40 11.12 1.19
CA TRP A 304 -3.61 9.93 1.56
C TRP A 304 -2.14 10.28 1.85
N MET A 305 -1.58 11.25 1.12
CA MET A 305 -0.22 11.74 1.34
C MET A 305 -0.04 12.33 2.75
N LEU A 306 -1.08 12.89 3.38
CA LEU A 306 -1.00 13.39 4.76
C LEU A 306 -0.73 12.28 5.78
N MET A 307 -1.22 11.04 5.56
CA MET A 307 -0.92 9.92 6.45
C MET A 307 0.57 9.54 6.39
N PHE A 308 1.14 9.50 5.18
CA PHE A 308 2.58 9.28 5.00
C PHE A 308 3.41 10.45 5.54
N GLY A 309 2.91 11.68 5.39
CA GLY A 309 3.49 12.87 6.02
C GLY A 309 3.52 12.77 7.54
N GLY A 310 2.44 12.27 8.16
CA GLY A 310 2.37 11.98 9.59
C GLY A 310 3.41 10.96 10.04
N LEU A 311 3.60 9.87 9.30
CA LEU A 311 4.69 8.91 9.57
C LEU A 311 6.06 9.55 9.43
N ALA A 312 6.31 10.32 8.37
CA ALA A 312 7.57 11.03 8.20
C ALA A 312 7.84 12.01 9.35
N GLN A 313 6.81 12.70 9.86
CA GLN A 313 6.92 13.57 11.03
C GLN A 313 7.17 12.80 12.32
N LEU A 314 6.55 11.63 12.50
CA LEU A 314 6.83 10.77 13.65
C LEU A 314 8.30 10.31 13.64
N LEU A 315 8.80 9.82 12.49
CA LEU A 315 10.19 9.36 12.37
C LEU A 315 11.20 10.49 12.58
N THR A 316 11.00 11.64 11.89
CA THR A 316 11.88 12.80 12.08
C THR A 316 11.79 13.39 13.49
N GLY A 317 10.62 13.32 14.13
CA GLY A 317 10.43 13.73 15.52
C GLY A 317 11.21 12.84 16.49
N ILE A 318 11.19 11.51 16.30
CA ILE A 318 12.00 10.56 17.07
C ILE A 318 13.49 10.89 16.92
N VAL A 319 13.97 11.09 15.68
CA VAL A 319 15.37 11.46 15.40
C VAL A 319 15.78 12.75 16.10
N VAL A 320 14.94 13.79 16.02
CA VAL A 320 15.22 15.07 16.67
C VAL A 320 15.24 14.91 18.18
N TYR A 321 14.31 14.15 18.76
CA TYR A 321 14.22 13.93 20.20
C TYR A 321 15.40 13.11 20.75
N THR A 322 15.77 12.03 20.08
CA THR A 322 16.90 11.18 20.48
C THR A 322 18.26 11.78 20.13
N GLY A 323 18.30 12.73 19.20
CA GLY A 323 19.53 13.38 18.74
C GLY A 323 20.33 12.59 17.72
N GLY A 324 19.77 11.53 17.14
CA GLY A 324 20.43 10.70 16.14
C GLY A 324 20.51 11.36 14.75
N CYS A 325 21.09 10.62 13.81
CA CYS A 325 21.27 10.91 12.39
C CYS A 325 22.05 12.20 12.11
N ARG A 326 23.09 12.48 12.90
CA ARG A 326 23.96 13.66 12.73
C ARG A 326 25.23 13.31 11.96
N GLU A 327 25.75 14.30 11.24
CA GLU A 327 27.07 14.24 10.59
C GLU A 327 27.27 12.96 9.75
N ASN A 328 28.27 12.14 10.11
CA ASN A 328 28.66 10.93 9.39
C ASN A 328 27.56 9.84 9.41
N TYR A 329 26.62 9.88 10.35
CA TYR A 329 25.52 8.92 10.44
C TYR A 329 24.35 9.25 9.50
N PHE A 330 24.28 10.48 8.96
CA PHE A 330 23.11 10.99 8.25
C PHE A 330 22.66 10.08 7.09
N ASN A 331 23.58 9.70 6.20
CA ASN A 331 23.25 8.90 5.01
C ASN A 331 22.78 7.48 5.36
N GLY A 332 23.43 6.82 6.32
CA GLY A 332 23.03 5.49 6.80
C GLY A 332 21.67 5.53 7.48
N CYS A 333 21.47 6.50 8.38
CA CYS A 333 20.22 6.71 9.09
C CYS A 333 19.05 6.97 8.12
N LEU A 334 19.25 7.87 7.15
CA LEU A 334 18.24 8.22 6.15
C LEU A 334 17.86 7.02 5.28
N ALA A 335 18.83 6.17 4.91
CA ALA A 335 18.57 4.97 4.12
C ALA A 335 17.72 3.95 4.91
N HIS A 336 18.04 3.68 6.17
CA HIS A 336 17.28 2.78 7.03
C HIS A 336 15.86 3.31 7.28
N MET A 337 15.74 4.61 7.57
CA MET A 337 14.44 5.23 7.79
C MET A 337 13.53 5.20 6.57
N THR A 338 14.05 5.59 5.41
CA THR A 338 13.25 5.68 4.19
C THR A 338 12.83 4.28 3.72
N LYS A 339 13.78 3.35 3.58
CA LYS A 339 13.49 1.99 3.11
C LYS A 339 12.65 1.20 4.12
N GLY A 340 12.96 1.31 5.42
CA GLY A 340 12.19 0.67 6.49
C GLY A 340 10.74 1.15 6.51
N ALA A 341 10.52 2.47 6.39
CA ALA A 341 9.19 3.05 6.29
C ALA A 341 8.42 2.60 5.03
N ILE A 342 9.10 2.47 3.88
CA ILE A 342 8.47 1.96 2.65
C ILE A 342 7.97 0.53 2.85
N PHE A 343 8.79 -0.38 3.36
CA PHE A 343 8.38 -1.76 3.60
C PHE A 343 7.29 -1.87 4.68
N TRP A 344 7.39 -1.08 5.75
CA TRP A 344 6.36 -0.99 6.78
C TRP A 344 5.01 -0.59 6.19
N CYS A 345 4.97 0.54 5.48
CA CYS A 345 3.79 1.06 4.83
C CYS A 345 3.24 0.09 3.77
N TYR A 346 4.12 -0.52 2.98
CA TYR A 346 3.71 -1.48 1.95
C TYR A 346 3.11 -2.74 2.57
N GLY A 347 3.63 -3.21 3.71
CA GLY A 347 3.02 -4.30 4.48
C GLY A 347 1.62 -3.94 4.97
N LEU A 348 1.43 -2.76 5.56
CA LEU A 348 0.10 -2.28 5.99
C LEU A 348 -0.86 -2.09 4.81
N ALA A 349 -0.40 -1.56 3.68
CA ALA A 349 -1.20 -1.39 2.48
C ALA A 349 -1.61 -2.75 1.88
N THR A 350 -0.69 -3.72 1.88
CA THR A 350 -0.96 -5.10 1.44
C THR A 350 -2.00 -5.77 2.35
N PHE A 351 -1.95 -5.54 3.66
CA PHE A 351 -2.95 -6.05 4.58
C PHE A 351 -4.31 -5.37 4.40
N TRP A 352 -4.32 -4.06 4.16
CA TRP A 352 -5.54 -3.33 3.83
C TRP A 352 -6.16 -3.81 2.51
N ARG A 353 -5.32 -4.14 1.51
CA ARG A 353 -5.71 -4.82 0.27
C ARG A 353 -6.32 -6.20 0.56
N TYR A 354 -5.70 -7.00 1.42
CA TYR A 354 -6.24 -8.29 1.87
C TYR A 354 -7.64 -8.17 2.51
N LEU A 355 -7.89 -7.15 3.34
CA LEU A 355 -9.20 -6.95 3.97
C LEU A 355 -10.30 -6.58 2.97
N GLY A 356 -9.93 -6.13 1.77
CA GLY A 356 -10.86 -5.62 0.76
C GLY A 356 -11.21 -4.16 0.98
N GLY A 357 -10.25 -3.34 1.40
CA GLY A 357 -10.41 -1.90 1.56
C GLY A 357 -11.12 -1.26 0.37
N SER A 358 -11.99 -0.27 0.63
CA SER A 358 -12.84 0.36 -0.39
C SER A 358 -12.14 0.73 -1.71
N PRO A 359 -10.95 1.36 -1.74
CA PRO A 359 -10.28 1.66 -3.00
C PRO A 359 -9.79 0.38 -3.71
N PHE A 360 -9.24 -0.57 -2.96
CA PHE A 360 -8.68 -1.81 -3.50
C PHE A 360 -9.72 -2.76 -4.07
N GLY A 361 -10.86 -2.93 -3.39
CA GLY A 361 -11.94 -3.79 -3.87
C GLY A 361 -12.58 -3.29 -5.16
N LYS A 362 -12.74 -1.97 -5.31
CA LYS A 362 -13.31 -1.36 -6.53
C LYS A 362 -12.39 -1.47 -7.74
N LEU A 363 -11.08 -1.40 -7.52
CA LEU A 363 -10.08 -1.54 -8.59
C LEU A 363 -9.78 -3.00 -8.96
N GLY A 364 -10.38 -3.98 -8.26
CA GLY A 364 -10.03 -5.40 -8.42
C GLY A 364 -8.68 -5.79 -7.81
N TRP A 365 -8.09 -4.92 -6.98
CA TRP A 365 -6.78 -5.13 -6.37
C TRP A 365 -6.84 -6.05 -5.14
N ALA A 366 -8.03 -6.27 -4.56
CA ALA A 366 -8.24 -7.13 -3.39
C ALA A 366 -8.39 -8.61 -3.76
N TRP A 367 -7.63 -9.05 -4.78
CA TRP A 367 -7.68 -10.41 -5.32
C TRP A 367 -9.10 -10.81 -5.76
N ASN A 368 -9.82 -9.86 -6.35
CA ASN A 368 -11.21 -9.96 -6.78
C ASN A 368 -11.37 -9.45 -8.22
N ARG A 369 -12.47 -9.80 -8.88
CA ARG A 369 -12.80 -9.21 -10.17
C ARG A 369 -13.22 -7.75 -9.97
N ALA A 370 -12.72 -6.84 -10.80
CA ALA A 370 -13.18 -5.46 -10.81
C ALA A 370 -14.70 -5.42 -11.11
N PRO A 371 -15.51 -4.70 -10.32
CA PRO A 371 -16.97 -4.64 -10.52
C PRO A 371 -17.39 -4.00 -11.85
N SER A 372 -16.62 -3.03 -12.34
CA SER A 372 -16.86 -2.30 -13.58
C SER A 372 -15.53 -1.81 -14.15
N GLY A 373 -15.41 -1.68 -15.47
CA GLY A 373 -14.25 -1.05 -16.11
C GLY A 373 -12.96 -1.87 -16.19
N ASN A 374 -12.03 -1.37 -17.00
CA ASN A 374 -10.69 -1.92 -17.21
C ASN A 374 -9.64 -1.07 -16.48
N TYR A 375 -9.31 -1.44 -15.24
CA TYR A 375 -8.28 -0.75 -14.46
C TYR A 375 -6.90 -1.41 -14.60
N PRO A 376 -5.80 -0.65 -14.41
CA PRO A 376 -4.48 -1.25 -14.28
C PRO A 376 -4.44 -2.21 -13.08
N SER A 377 -3.73 -3.33 -13.22
CA SER A 377 -3.57 -4.31 -12.14
C SER A 377 -2.73 -3.74 -11.00
N ALA A 378 -2.93 -4.27 -9.79
CA ALA A 378 -2.12 -3.88 -8.63
C ALA A 378 -0.63 -4.13 -8.88
N GLU A 379 -0.31 -5.28 -9.50
CA GLU A 379 1.07 -5.69 -9.76
C GLU A 379 1.73 -4.84 -10.87
N PHE A 380 0.95 -4.26 -11.80
CA PHE A 380 1.45 -3.23 -12.73
C PHE A 380 1.90 -1.97 -11.96
N VAL A 381 1.09 -1.51 -10.99
CA VAL A 381 1.43 -0.35 -10.16
C VAL A 381 2.62 -0.64 -9.26
N GLU A 382 2.69 -1.82 -8.66
CA GLU A 382 3.86 -2.25 -7.87
C GLU A 382 5.14 -2.28 -8.72
N SER A 383 5.05 -2.79 -9.95
CA SER A 383 6.18 -2.79 -10.90
C SER A 383 6.58 -1.38 -11.34
N LEU A 384 5.61 -0.47 -11.53
CA LEU A 384 5.86 0.94 -11.83
C LEU A 384 6.57 1.66 -10.67
N VAL A 385 6.17 1.39 -9.43
CA VAL A 385 6.84 1.94 -8.24
C VAL A 385 8.28 1.45 -8.16
N ILE A 386 8.51 0.15 -8.39
CA ILE A 386 9.85 -0.44 -8.45
C ILE A 386 10.70 0.20 -9.56
N PHE A 387 10.09 0.44 -10.73
CA PHE A 387 10.75 1.08 -11.87
C PHE A 387 11.20 2.51 -11.53
N ILE A 388 10.28 3.35 -11.02
CA ILE A 388 10.57 4.73 -10.64
C ILE A 388 11.62 4.75 -9.54
N TYR A 389 11.48 3.91 -8.50
CA TYR A 389 12.46 3.78 -7.44
C TYR A 389 13.85 3.40 -7.98
N GLY A 390 13.94 2.46 -8.92
CA GLY A 390 15.19 2.08 -9.58
C GLY A 390 15.85 3.25 -10.32
N ILE A 391 15.07 4.02 -11.09
CA ILE A 391 15.55 5.23 -11.78
C ILE A 391 16.06 6.25 -10.76
N THR A 392 15.24 6.60 -9.78
CA THR A 392 15.60 7.65 -8.82
C THR A 392 16.84 7.25 -8.02
N ASN A 393 16.98 6.00 -7.57
CA ASN A 393 18.17 5.58 -6.84
C ASN A 393 19.45 5.57 -7.69
N THR A 394 19.36 5.12 -8.95
CA THR A 394 20.50 5.15 -9.88
C THR A 394 21.02 6.57 -10.07
N TRP A 395 20.13 7.57 -10.11
CA TRP A 395 20.51 8.98 -10.20
C TRP A 395 20.95 9.60 -8.86
N MET A 396 20.31 9.23 -7.75
CA MET A 396 20.65 9.73 -6.40
C MET A 396 22.06 9.32 -5.96
N GLU A 397 22.54 8.16 -6.39
CA GLU A 397 23.93 7.73 -6.15
C GLU A 397 24.98 8.71 -6.72
N ARG A 398 24.57 9.56 -7.67
CA ARG A 398 25.44 10.51 -8.36
C ARG A 398 25.29 11.97 -7.90
N PHE A 399 24.42 12.27 -6.94
CA PHE A 399 24.23 13.64 -6.44
C PHE A 399 25.46 14.22 -5.70
N GLY A 400 26.48 13.40 -5.41
CA GLY A 400 27.78 13.84 -4.89
C GLY A 400 28.93 13.89 -5.90
N ALA A 401 28.73 13.45 -7.16
CA ALA A 401 29.79 13.39 -8.16
C ALA A 401 29.91 14.71 -8.95
N LYS A 402 31.13 15.15 -9.27
CA LYS A 402 31.35 16.40 -10.02
C LYS A 402 31.06 16.17 -11.51
N SER A 403 30.61 17.22 -12.20
CA SER A 403 30.35 17.16 -13.64
C SER A 403 31.63 16.78 -14.41
N GLY A 404 31.58 15.68 -15.16
CA GLY A 404 32.73 15.15 -15.91
C GLY A 404 33.50 14.03 -15.21
N ASP A 405 33.17 13.66 -13.96
CA ASP A 405 33.75 12.48 -13.33
C ASP A 405 33.36 11.22 -14.14
N PRO A 406 34.34 10.44 -14.64
CA PRO A 406 34.06 9.21 -15.36
C PRO A 406 33.34 8.24 -14.41
N PHE A 407 32.48 7.37 -14.96
CA PHE A 407 31.97 6.22 -14.22
C PHE A 407 33.18 5.42 -13.73
N THR A 408 33.55 5.56 -12.46
CA THR A 408 34.77 4.96 -11.94
C THR A 408 34.60 3.44 -11.87
N ALA A 409 35.67 2.68 -11.78
CA ALA A 409 35.65 1.22 -11.70
C ALA A 409 34.68 0.61 -10.65
N LYS A 410 34.31 1.36 -9.60
CA LYS A 410 33.25 1.01 -8.63
C LYS A 410 31.82 1.10 -9.20
N GLN A 411 31.63 1.86 -10.28
CA GLN A 411 30.38 2.08 -11.00
C GLN A 411 30.31 1.31 -12.33
N ILE A 412 31.43 0.92 -12.97
CA ILE A 412 31.42 0.11 -14.22
C ILE A 412 32.42 -1.08 -14.28
N GLU A 413 33.56 -1.12 -13.58
CA GLU A 413 34.61 -2.16 -13.79
C GLU A 413 34.66 -3.32 -12.77
N ALA A 414 33.70 -3.43 -11.84
CA ALA A 414 33.57 -4.59 -10.95
C ALA A 414 33.02 -5.86 -11.66
N TYR A 415 33.09 -5.98 -12.99
CA TYR A 415 32.42 -7.06 -13.73
C TYR A 415 33.27 -8.32 -13.95
N ARG A 416 34.56 -8.36 -13.57
CA ARG A 416 35.45 -9.47 -13.97
C ARG A 416 36.27 -10.18 -12.88
N TYR A 417 36.53 -9.63 -11.68
CA TYR A 417 37.41 -10.36 -10.75
C TYR A 417 37.26 -10.14 -9.22
N ARG A 418 36.37 -9.27 -8.72
CA ARG A 418 36.21 -9.10 -7.27
C ARG A 418 34.84 -8.53 -6.97
N GLY A 419 33.96 -9.36 -6.40
CA GLY A 419 32.57 -9.01 -6.12
C GLY A 419 32.45 -7.69 -5.35
N LYS A 420 31.62 -6.79 -5.87
CA LYS A 420 30.97 -5.68 -5.16
C LYS A 420 30.00 -5.00 -6.12
N ASP A 421 28.74 -5.32 -5.86
CA ASP A 421 27.60 -5.16 -6.73
C ASP A 421 26.80 -3.93 -6.30
N THR A 422 27.13 -2.72 -6.73
CA THR A 422 26.30 -1.54 -6.36
C THR A 422 25.51 -1.04 -7.57
N ALA A 423 26.17 -0.85 -8.71
CA ALA A 423 25.51 -0.44 -9.95
C ALA A 423 24.58 -1.54 -10.54
N ALA A 424 24.97 -2.81 -10.46
CA ALA A 424 24.15 -3.94 -10.95
C ALA A 424 22.87 -4.13 -10.13
N HIS A 425 22.93 -3.89 -8.81
CA HIS A 425 21.76 -3.98 -7.95
C HIS A 425 20.73 -2.91 -8.30
N PHE A 426 21.12 -1.65 -8.55
CA PHE A 426 20.17 -0.60 -8.94
C PHE A 426 19.64 -0.75 -10.37
N ALA A 427 20.49 -1.21 -11.29
CA ALA A 427 20.08 -1.59 -12.64
C ALA A 427 19.12 -2.79 -12.66
N MET A 428 19.08 -3.61 -11.60
CA MET A 428 18.07 -4.66 -11.47
C MET A 428 16.68 -4.07 -11.24
N PHE A 429 16.52 -3.05 -10.40
CA PHE A 429 15.20 -2.51 -10.02
C PHE A 429 14.45 -1.91 -11.22
N TRP A 430 15.08 -1.05 -12.01
CA TRP A 430 14.39 -0.47 -13.18
C TRP A 430 14.14 -1.52 -14.30
N PHE A 431 15.06 -2.45 -14.59
CA PHE A 431 14.77 -3.47 -15.61
C PHE A 431 13.72 -4.49 -15.14
N ALA A 432 13.76 -4.93 -13.89
CA ALA A 432 12.75 -5.82 -13.33
C ALA A 432 11.37 -5.14 -13.23
N GLY A 433 11.32 -3.85 -12.85
CA GLY A 433 10.09 -3.05 -12.86
C GLY A 433 9.52 -2.88 -14.27
N LEU A 434 10.39 -2.61 -15.27
CA LEU A 434 9.99 -2.51 -16.67
C LEU A 434 9.45 -3.84 -17.20
N LEU A 435 10.11 -4.96 -16.89
CA LEU A 435 9.65 -6.31 -17.26
C LEU A 435 8.29 -6.63 -16.62
N GLY A 436 8.11 -6.29 -15.34
CA GLY A 436 6.83 -6.44 -14.66
C GLY A 436 5.70 -5.64 -15.31
N MET A 437 5.96 -4.38 -15.67
CA MET A 437 5.00 -3.56 -16.41
C MET A 437 4.69 -4.13 -17.80
N ALA A 438 5.71 -4.64 -18.51
CA ALA A 438 5.55 -5.22 -19.83
C ALA A 438 4.69 -6.49 -19.81
N MET A 439 4.85 -7.35 -18.80
CA MET A 439 4.02 -8.56 -18.62
C MET A 439 2.55 -8.25 -18.37
N GLU A 440 2.26 -7.17 -17.64
CA GLU A 440 0.91 -6.76 -17.28
C GLU A 440 0.23 -5.89 -18.35
N SER A 441 0.99 -5.39 -19.33
CA SER A 441 0.45 -4.57 -20.41
C SER A 441 -0.35 -5.39 -21.41
N LYS A 442 -1.62 -5.03 -21.62
CA LYS A 442 -2.50 -5.64 -22.62
C LYS A 442 -1.94 -5.49 -24.03
N THR A 443 -1.41 -4.32 -24.36
CA THR A 443 -0.83 -4.04 -25.67
C THR A 443 0.39 -4.91 -25.96
N VAL A 444 1.28 -5.10 -24.97
CA VAL A 444 2.43 -5.99 -25.13
C VAL A 444 1.96 -7.44 -25.27
N ARG A 445 0.98 -7.87 -24.48
CA ARG A 445 0.37 -9.20 -24.59
C ARG A 445 -0.29 -9.43 -25.95
N GLU A 446 -0.99 -8.45 -26.50
CA GLU A 446 -1.59 -8.47 -27.84
C GLU A 446 -0.52 -8.56 -28.92
N TRP A 447 0.57 -7.79 -28.81
CA TRP A 447 1.70 -7.87 -29.73
C TRP A 447 2.33 -9.26 -29.72
N LEU A 448 2.52 -9.86 -28.54
CA LEU A 448 3.07 -11.21 -28.42
C LEU A 448 2.09 -12.26 -28.96
N ALA A 449 0.79 -12.14 -28.65
CA ALA A 449 -0.26 -13.03 -29.13
C ALA A 449 -0.49 -12.93 -30.65
N SER A 450 -0.20 -11.77 -31.26
CA SER A 450 -0.41 -11.52 -32.69
C SER A 450 0.34 -12.53 -33.58
N SER A 451 1.53 -12.98 -33.15
CA SER A 451 2.31 -14.00 -33.85
C SER A 451 1.60 -15.36 -33.88
N THR A 452 0.98 -15.76 -32.78
CA THR A 452 0.22 -17.02 -32.66
C THR A 452 -1.10 -16.94 -33.42
N ILE A 453 -1.79 -15.79 -33.34
CA ILE A 453 -3.04 -15.54 -34.06
C ILE A 453 -2.80 -15.52 -35.59
N SER A 454 -1.66 -14.99 -36.04
CA SER A 454 -1.30 -14.94 -37.46
C SER A 454 -0.91 -16.30 -38.03
N ALA A 455 -0.56 -17.27 -37.18
CA ALA A 455 -0.24 -18.64 -37.58
C ALA A 455 -1.49 -19.52 -37.78
N LEU A 456 -2.69 -19.05 -37.39
CA LEU A 456 -3.94 -19.78 -37.55
C LEU A 456 -4.50 -19.65 -38.98
N SER A 457 -4.93 -20.78 -39.56
CA SER A 457 -5.62 -20.80 -40.85
C SER A 457 -6.95 -20.03 -40.78
N PRO A 458 -7.36 -19.26 -41.81
CA PRO A 458 -8.60 -18.46 -41.80
C PRO A 458 -9.86 -19.27 -41.47
N SER A 459 -9.87 -20.57 -41.78
CA SER A 459 -10.99 -21.49 -41.52
C SER A 459 -11.08 -22.03 -40.09
N LYS A 460 -10.03 -21.88 -39.28
CA LYS A 460 -9.98 -22.30 -37.86
C LYS A 460 -10.06 -21.12 -36.88
N ARG A 461 -10.33 -19.92 -37.40
CA ARG A 461 -10.44 -18.67 -36.63
C ARG A 461 -11.80 -18.57 -35.91
N ASN A 462 -12.22 -19.66 -35.26
CA ASN A 462 -13.42 -19.69 -34.44
C ASN A 462 -13.13 -18.94 -33.12
N GLN A 463 -14.12 -18.17 -32.62
CA GLN A 463 -14.00 -17.34 -31.41
C GLN A 463 -13.54 -18.15 -30.18
N GLU A 464 -13.86 -19.44 -30.09
CA GLU A 464 -13.46 -20.33 -28.99
C GLU A 464 -11.97 -20.70 -29.01
N ALA A 465 -11.33 -20.74 -30.20
CA ALA A 465 -9.90 -21.02 -30.33
C ALA A 465 -9.03 -19.78 -30.01
N VAL A 466 -9.65 -18.59 -29.93
CA VAL A 466 -9.00 -17.30 -29.63
C VAL A 466 -9.43 -16.78 -28.25
N ALA A 467 -10.24 -17.54 -27.50
CA ALA A 467 -10.67 -17.16 -26.15
C ALA A 467 -9.46 -17.03 -25.21
N GLU A 468 -9.41 -15.94 -24.45
CA GLU A 468 -8.35 -15.72 -23.48
C GLU A 468 -8.38 -16.81 -22.38
N PRO A 469 -7.22 -17.34 -21.96
CA PRO A 469 -7.18 -18.31 -20.88
C PRO A 469 -7.70 -17.68 -19.58
N PRO A 470 -8.34 -18.47 -18.69
CA PRO A 470 -8.90 -17.97 -17.43
C PRO A 470 -7.84 -17.38 -16.48
N SER A 471 -6.55 -17.69 -16.69
CA SER A 471 -5.44 -17.06 -16.00
C SER A 471 -5.24 -15.58 -16.35
N TYR A 472 -5.86 -15.07 -17.42
CA TYR A 472 -5.77 -13.66 -17.81
C TYR A 472 -6.75 -12.76 -17.03
N VAL A 473 -7.66 -13.36 -16.25
CA VAL A 473 -8.63 -12.65 -15.40
C VAL A 473 -7.95 -12.00 -14.19
N ALA A 474 -6.82 -12.54 -13.75
CA ALA A 474 -6.05 -12.02 -12.62
C ALA A 474 -4.59 -11.80 -13.01
N SER A 475 -3.93 -10.88 -12.32
CA SER A 475 -2.51 -10.64 -12.47
C SER A 475 -1.70 -11.62 -11.61
N PHE A 476 -0.65 -12.20 -12.21
CA PHE A 476 0.25 -13.17 -11.59
C PHE A 476 1.72 -12.78 -11.79
N ASN A 477 2.02 -11.49 -11.84
CA ASN A 477 3.35 -11.00 -12.11
C ASN A 477 4.29 -11.28 -10.92
N PRO A 478 5.34 -12.11 -11.08
CA PRO A 478 6.24 -12.47 -9.99
C PRO A 478 7.36 -11.45 -9.76
N PHE A 479 7.55 -10.46 -10.64
CA PHE A 479 8.68 -9.52 -10.56
C PHE A 479 8.70 -8.68 -9.28
N PRO A 480 7.56 -8.14 -8.77
CA PRO A 480 7.54 -7.47 -7.48
C PRO A 480 8.01 -8.36 -6.33
N ALA A 481 7.55 -9.61 -6.29
CA ALA A 481 7.96 -10.61 -5.30
C ALA A 481 9.46 -10.92 -5.40
N LEU A 482 9.95 -11.13 -6.63
CA LEU A 482 11.35 -11.41 -6.91
C LEU A 482 12.28 -10.28 -6.45
N VAL A 483 11.97 -9.03 -6.80
CA VAL A 483 12.83 -7.87 -6.51
C VAL A 483 13.02 -7.69 -5.01
N ILE A 484 11.94 -7.71 -4.24
CA ILE A 484 12.01 -7.53 -2.78
C ILE A 484 12.60 -8.78 -2.11
N GLY A 485 12.32 -9.99 -2.62
CA GLY A 485 12.90 -11.23 -2.10
C GLY A 485 14.41 -11.32 -2.29
N VAL A 486 14.91 -11.00 -3.50
CA VAL A 486 16.35 -10.92 -3.79
C VAL A 486 17.00 -9.83 -2.96
N LEU A 487 16.36 -8.67 -2.79
CA LEU A 487 16.85 -7.64 -1.90
C LEU A 487 16.95 -8.14 -0.44
N GLY A 488 15.93 -8.82 0.07
CA GLY A 488 15.95 -9.41 1.41
C GLY A 488 17.09 -10.41 1.59
N ALA A 489 17.28 -11.30 0.62
CA ALA A 489 18.36 -12.29 0.62
C ALA A 489 19.74 -11.63 0.55
N ALA A 490 19.95 -10.70 -0.39
CA ALA A 490 21.21 -9.98 -0.54
C ALA A 490 21.57 -9.20 0.72
N MET A 491 20.60 -8.55 1.35
CA MET A 491 20.85 -7.80 2.58
C MET A 491 21.06 -8.70 3.80
N SER A 492 20.41 -9.87 3.87
CA SER A 492 20.70 -10.87 4.92
C SER A 492 22.12 -11.44 4.82
N ALA A 493 22.72 -11.41 3.63
CA ALA A 493 24.09 -11.84 3.38
C ALA A 493 25.12 -10.70 3.59
N HIS A 494 24.69 -9.46 3.81
CA HIS A 494 25.59 -8.35 4.09
C HIS A 494 26.08 -8.42 5.55
N ALA A 495 27.40 -8.52 5.73
CA ALA A 495 28.03 -8.45 7.05
C ALA A 495 27.82 -7.04 7.65
N GLN A 496 27.11 -6.96 8.77
CA GLN A 496 26.96 -5.75 9.57
C GLN A 496 28.00 -5.71 10.70
N THR A 497 28.34 -4.51 11.15
CA THR A 497 29.35 -4.27 12.19
C THR A 497 28.98 -4.91 13.53
N TYR A 498 27.69 -4.94 13.87
CA TYR A 498 27.15 -5.53 15.10
C TYR A 498 26.03 -6.52 14.79
N VAL A 499 25.87 -7.57 15.62
CA VAL A 499 24.84 -8.62 15.47
C VAL A 499 23.47 -8.06 15.83
N PHE A 500 22.94 -7.21 14.97
CA PHE A 500 21.52 -6.92 14.90
C PHE A 500 21.17 -7.35 13.50
N GLN A 501 20.30 -8.36 13.29
CA GLN A 501 19.18 -8.30 12.32
C GLN A 501 18.69 -9.66 11.76
N LEU A 502 17.36 -9.85 11.81
CA LEU A 502 16.61 -10.93 11.13
C LEU A 502 15.71 -10.41 9.99
N TRP A 503 15.69 -9.10 9.71
CA TRP A 503 14.71 -8.50 8.78
C TRP A 503 14.86 -8.96 7.33
N GLY A 504 16.09 -9.23 6.85
CA GLY A 504 16.30 -9.71 5.48
C GLY A 504 15.58 -11.03 5.23
N ASN A 505 15.58 -11.91 6.23
CA ASN A 505 14.81 -13.17 6.22
C ASN A 505 13.30 -12.93 6.23
N LEU A 506 12.81 -11.89 6.91
CA LEU A 506 11.38 -11.53 6.90
C LEU A 506 10.93 -11.00 5.52
N LEU A 507 11.75 -10.19 4.86
CA LEU A 507 11.48 -9.73 3.48
C LEU A 507 11.51 -10.90 2.49
N LEU A 508 12.44 -11.84 2.65
CA LEU A 508 12.48 -13.07 1.87
C LEU A 508 11.23 -13.94 2.11
N ALA A 509 10.79 -14.06 3.37
CA ALA A 509 9.57 -14.79 3.72
C ALA A 509 8.32 -14.19 3.06
N TRP A 510 8.21 -12.85 2.98
CA TRP A 510 7.14 -12.20 2.22
C TRP A 510 7.16 -12.60 0.74
N ALA A 511 8.33 -12.62 0.10
CA ALA A 511 8.44 -12.98 -1.32
C ALA A 511 8.00 -14.43 -1.58
N VAL A 512 8.41 -15.36 -0.71
CA VAL A 512 7.97 -16.77 -0.78
C VAL A 512 6.45 -16.87 -0.62
N LEU A 513 5.88 -16.19 0.38
CA LEU A 513 4.43 -16.21 0.62
C LEU A 513 3.64 -15.56 -0.51
N ARG A 514 4.16 -14.51 -1.14
CA ARG A 514 3.53 -13.88 -2.30
C ARG A 514 3.56 -14.81 -3.51
N CYS A 515 4.66 -15.52 -3.76
CA CYS A 515 4.71 -16.58 -4.77
C CYS A 515 3.71 -17.71 -4.49
N LEU A 516 3.54 -18.11 -3.23
CA LEU A 516 2.50 -19.07 -2.85
C LEU A 516 1.08 -18.53 -3.07
N THR A 517 0.83 -17.24 -2.81
CA THR A 517 -0.43 -16.58 -3.15
C THR A 517 -0.72 -16.68 -4.65
N TYR A 518 0.25 -16.37 -5.51
CA TYR A 518 0.09 -16.52 -6.96
C TYR A 518 -0.16 -17.98 -7.34
N PHE A 519 0.57 -18.94 -6.77
CA PHE A 519 0.38 -20.36 -7.05
C PHE A 519 -1.04 -20.84 -6.72
N PHE A 520 -1.57 -20.49 -5.53
CA PHE A 520 -2.93 -20.88 -5.16
C PHE A 520 -4.01 -20.19 -6.00
N LEU A 521 -3.84 -18.90 -6.30
CA LEU A 521 -4.76 -18.18 -7.18
C LEU A 521 -4.66 -18.62 -8.65
N TRP A 522 -3.51 -19.15 -9.07
CA TRP A 522 -3.36 -19.74 -10.40
C TRP A 522 -4.11 -21.08 -10.50
N LEU A 523 -4.11 -21.88 -9.44
CA LEU A 523 -4.93 -23.11 -9.36
C LEU A 523 -6.45 -22.81 -9.33
N GLY A 524 -6.84 -21.69 -8.70
CA GLY A 524 -8.23 -21.28 -8.55
C GLY A 524 -8.40 -19.77 -8.75
N PRO A 525 -8.52 -19.28 -10.00
CA PRO A 525 -8.60 -17.85 -10.27
C PRO A 525 -9.87 -17.23 -9.66
N PRO A 526 -9.81 -15.95 -9.23
CA PRO A 526 -10.93 -15.28 -8.58
C PRO A 526 -12.10 -15.12 -9.55
N ARG A 527 -13.27 -15.63 -9.16
CA ARG A 527 -14.51 -15.55 -9.96
C ARG A 527 -15.49 -14.48 -9.45
N SER A 528 -15.33 -14.05 -8.20
CA SER A 528 -16.25 -13.14 -7.53
C SER A 528 -15.73 -11.70 -7.54
N ILE A 529 -16.66 -10.75 -7.46
CA ILE A 529 -16.39 -9.34 -7.16
C ILE A 529 -15.99 -9.13 -5.69
N LEU A 530 -16.25 -10.11 -4.82
CA LEU A 530 -15.89 -10.05 -3.41
C LEU A 530 -14.41 -10.41 -3.20
N PRO A 531 -13.71 -9.79 -2.22
CA PRO A 531 -12.33 -10.12 -1.88
C PRO A 531 -12.15 -11.61 -1.55
N SER A 532 -11.15 -12.26 -2.16
CA SER A 532 -10.90 -13.71 -1.97
C SER A 532 -10.11 -14.05 -0.71
N ARG A 533 -9.41 -13.07 -0.12
CA ARG A 533 -8.70 -13.16 1.18
C ARG A 533 -7.76 -14.38 1.31
N PRO A 534 -6.75 -14.52 0.42
CA PRO A 534 -5.79 -15.62 0.52
C PRO A 534 -4.99 -15.57 1.84
N PRO A 535 -4.89 -16.68 2.61
CA PRO A 535 -4.23 -16.67 3.92
C PRO A 535 -2.72 -16.40 3.85
N THR A 536 -2.07 -16.81 2.76
CA THR A 536 -0.65 -16.53 2.49
C THR A 536 -0.36 -15.04 2.37
N GLU A 537 -1.32 -14.24 1.87
CA GLU A 537 -1.19 -12.79 1.77
C GLU A 537 -1.27 -12.09 3.13
N ALA A 538 -2.11 -12.58 4.04
CA ALA A 538 -2.19 -12.06 5.40
C ALA A 538 -0.86 -12.28 6.16
N LEU A 539 -0.28 -13.48 6.04
CA LEU A 539 1.04 -13.76 6.62
C LEU A 539 2.15 -12.98 5.93
N GLY A 540 2.10 -12.90 4.59
CA GLY A 540 3.07 -12.14 3.82
C GLY A 540 3.10 -10.68 4.25
N SER A 541 1.95 -10.01 4.24
CA SER A 541 1.83 -8.60 4.66
C SER A 541 2.38 -8.36 6.07
N PHE A 542 2.14 -9.29 7.00
CA PHE A 542 2.71 -9.23 8.35
C PHE A 542 4.24 -9.30 8.34
N PHE A 543 4.84 -10.26 7.63
CA PHE A 543 6.30 -10.38 7.55
C PHE A 543 6.96 -9.18 6.86
N LEU A 544 6.32 -8.62 5.83
CA LEU A 544 6.79 -7.42 5.17
C LEU A 544 6.76 -6.20 6.09
N ALA A 545 5.67 -6.00 6.84
CA ALA A 545 5.56 -4.95 7.83
C ALA A 545 6.61 -5.14 8.93
N CYS A 546 6.64 -6.31 9.58
CA CYS A 546 7.60 -6.60 10.64
C CYS A 546 9.06 -6.49 10.16
N GLY A 547 9.36 -6.91 8.92
CA GLY A 547 10.66 -6.74 8.29
C GLY A 547 11.02 -5.26 8.08
N GLY A 548 10.09 -4.46 7.57
CA GLY A 548 10.27 -3.02 7.41
C GLY A 548 10.51 -2.28 8.73
N LEU A 549 9.75 -2.61 9.78
CA LEU A 549 9.92 -2.02 11.11
C LEU A 549 11.22 -2.48 11.78
N SER A 550 11.56 -3.76 11.64
CA SER A 550 12.84 -4.29 12.12
C SER A 550 14.00 -3.60 11.41
N PHE A 551 13.88 -3.30 10.12
CA PHE A 551 14.88 -2.54 9.37
C PHE A 551 14.98 -1.08 9.84
N LEU A 552 13.87 -0.48 10.25
CA LEU A 552 13.86 0.86 10.86
C LEU A 552 14.61 0.89 12.20
N PHE A 553 14.48 -0.14 13.05
CA PHE A 553 15.21 -0.27 14.32
C PHE A 553 16.68 -0.62 14.17
N SER A 554 17.15 -0.74 12.94
CA SER A 554 18.43 -1.36 12.63
C SER A 554 19.55 -0.36 12.33
N THR A 555 19.30 0.91 12.67
CA THR A 555 20.27 2.00 12.54
C THR A 555 21.45 1.77 13.47
N GLU A 556 22.66 2.01 12.97
CA GLU A 556 23.91 1.85 13.72
C GLU A 556 23.90 2.60 15.07
N GLU A 557 23.40 3.83 15.12
CA GLU A 557 23.31 4.62 16.36
C GLU A 557 22.40 3.98 17.41
N LEU A 558 21.28 3.39 17.00
CA LEU A 558 20.37 2.69 17.92
C LEU A 558 21.02 1.41 18.45
N THR A 559 21.74 0.68 17.60
CA THR A 559 22.50 -0.51 18.01
C THR A 559 23.60 -0.15 19.00
N ILE A 560 24.38 0.90 18.73
CA ILE A 560 25.42 1.41 19.64
C ILE A 560 24.80 1.85 20.98
N ALA A 561 23.68 2.59 20.95
CA ALA A 561 22.99 3.01 22.16
C ALA A 561 22.44 1.83 22.98
N ALA A 562 21.94 0.79 22.31
CA ALA A 562 21.46 -0.43 22.95
C ALA A 562 22.61 -1.20 23.64
N MET A 563 23.75 -1.36 22.96
CA MET A 563 24.95 -2.00 23.52
C MET A 563 25.52 -1.23 24.71
N ARG A 564 25.60 0.11 24.63
CA ARG A 564 26.03 0.96 25.76
C ARG A 564 25.18 0.80 27.02
N ARG A 565 23.89 0.50 26.84
CA ARG A 565 22.94 0.28 27.94
C ARG A 565 22.84 -1.19 28.37
N GLY A 566 23.58 -2.09 27.74
CA GLY A 566 23.48 -3.54 27.97
C GLY A 566 22.10 -4.12 27.63
N ARG A 567 21.42 -3.52 26.64
CA ARG A 567 20.06 -3.90 26.18
C ARG A 567 20.05 -4.22 24.69
N ASP A 568 21.09 -4.88 24.20
CA ASP A 568 21.32 -5.28 22.81
C ASP A 568 20.66 -6.62 22.43
N ASP A 569 19.77 -7.14 23.28
CA ASP A 569 19.06 -8.39 23.01
C ASP A 569 18.18 -8.28 21.75
N ILE A 570 18.58 -8.98 20.69
CA ILE A 570 17.90 -9.08 19.40
C ILE A 570 16.44 -9.53 19.58
N MET A 571 16.17 -10.43 20.52
CA MET A 571 14.83 -10.94 20.78
C MET A 571 13.90 -9.84 21.29
N MET A 572 14.40 -8.89 22.08
CA MET A 572 13.63 -7.74 22.54
C MET A 572 13.20 -6.87 21.36
N PHE A 573 14.13 -6.51 20.47
CA PHE A 573 13.81 -5.66 19.30
C PHE A 573 12.84 -6.34 18.34
N MET A 574 13.03 -7.64 18.09
CA MET A 574 12.10 -8.41 17.25
C MET A 574 10.72 -8.50 17.89
N THR A 575 10.62 -8.72 19.20
CA THR A 575 9.34 -8.78 19.92
C THR A 575 8.62 -7.43 19.89
N VAL A 576 9.35 -6.32 20.07
CA VAL A 576 8.80 -4.96 19.96
C VAL A 576 8.31 -4.70 18.54
N ALA A 577 9.08 -5.08 17.51
CA ALA A 577 8.67 -4.92 16.12
C ALA A 577 7.41 -5.73 15.81
N VAL A 578 7.32 -6.98 16.26
CA VAL A 578 6.14 -7.83 16.13
C VAL A 578 4.94 -7.21 16.85
N ALA A 579 5.10 -6.74 18.10
CA ALA A 579 4.02 -6.16 18.89
C ALA A 579 3.43 -4.90 18.23
N ILE A 580 4.28 -4.00 17.75
CA ILE A 580 3.86 -2.79 17.04
C ILE A 580 3.20 -3.17 15.71
N SER A 581 3.72 -4.17 14.98
CA SER A 581 3.08 -4.73 13.78
C SER A 581 1.67 -5.22 14.07
N CYS A 582 1.51 -6.09 15.07
CA CYS A 582 0.19 -6.59 15.46
C CYS A 582 -0.77 -5.47 15.85
N ALA A 583 -0.32 -4.50 16.63
CA ALA A 583 -1.14 -3.34 17.02
C ALA A 583 -1.59 -2.52 15.79
N ALA A 584 -0.69 -2.27 14.84
CA ALA A 584 -1.00 -1.57 13.60
C ALA A 584 -1.99 -2.35 12.73
N PHE A 585 -1.87 -3.68 12.65
CA PHE A 585 -2.83 -4.52 11.92
C PHE A 585 -4.22 -4.50 12.56
N CYS A 586 -4.30 -4.59 13.89
CA CYS A 586 -5.56 -4.43 14.62
C CYS A 586 -6.20 -3.06 14.35
N TRP A 587 -5.40 -2.00 14.31
CA TRP A 587 -5.86 -0.66 13.96
C TRP A 587 -6.40 -0.57 12.53
N VAL A 588 -5.70 -1.16 11.55
CA VAL A 588 -6.16 -1.22 10.14
C VAL A 588 -7.48 -1.98 10.03
N ILE A 589 -7.63 -3.12 10.73
CA ILE A 589 -8.94 -3.82 10.81
C ILE A 589 -10.00 -2.90 11.39
N GLY A 590 -9.68 -2.17 12.47
CA GLY A 590 -10.59 -1.22 13.09
C GLY A 590 -11.10 -0.16 12.12
N ILE A 591 -10.22 0.48 11.36
CA ILE A 591 -10.59 1.53 10.39
C ILE A 591 -11.39 0.96 9.21
N VAL A 592 -10.94 -0.14 8.61
CA VAL A 592 -11.64 -0.77 7.47
C VAL A 592 -12.98 -1.35 7.88
N GLY A 593 -13.04 -1.98 9.05
CA GLY A 593 -14.26 -2.50 9.65
C GLY A 593 -15.23 -1.38 10.00
N PHE A 594 -14.75 -0.26 10.54
CA PHE A 594 -15.56 0.93 10.80
C PHE A 594 -16.15 1.52 9.52
N GLU A 595 -15.34 1.65 8.46
CA GLU A 595 -15.82 2.08 7.14
C GLU A 595 -16.91 1.14 6.59
N GLY A 596 -16.67 -0.17 6.63
CA GLY A 596 -17.63 -1.18 6.20
C GLY A 596 -18.93 -1.15 7.01
N TYR A 597 -18.83 -0.94 8.32
CA TYR A 597 -19.98 -0.77 9.21
C TYR A 597 -20.81 0.45 8.81
N LEU A 598 -20.18 1.61 8.58
CA LEU A 598 -20.89 2.82 8.15
C LEU A 598 -21.62 2.60 6.82
N LYS A 599 -21.00 1.93 5.85
CA LYS A 599 -21.62 1.61 4.56
C LYS A 599 -22.85 0.72 4.72
N SER A 600 -22.78 -0.31 5.56
CA SER A 600 -23.90 -1.22 5.79
C SER A 600 -25.15 -0.52 6.34
N ARG A 601 -24.96 0.52 7.17
CA ARG A 601 -26.06 1.31 7.76
C ARG A 601 -26.70 2.30 6.79
N ILE A 602 -25.96 2.74 5.79
CA ILE A 602 -26.45 3.66 4.76
C ILE A 602 -27.23 2.88 3.69
N GLY A 603 -26.74 1.71 3.27
CA GLY A 603 -27.40 0.86 2.27
C GLY A 603 -28.81 0.39 2.68
N LEU A 604 -29.02 0.10 3.96
CA LEU A 604 -30.33 -0.30 4.50
C LEU A 604 -31.39 0.82 4.54
N ARG A 605 -31.05 2.06 4.17
CA ARG A 605 -32.02 3.17 4.09
C ARG A 605 -32.53 3.44 2.68
N VAL A 606 -32.04 2.70 1.67
CA VAL A 606 -32.41 2.85 0.26
C VAL A 606 -33.24 1.65 -0.25
N SER A 607 -33.32 0.56 0.53
CA SER A 607 -34.36 -0.48 0.41
C SER A 607 -35.53 -0.16 1.33
#